data_AF-A0A923V3P1-F1
#
_entry.id   AF-A0A923V3P1-F1
#
_cell.length_a   1.000
_cell.length_b   1.000
_cell.length_c   1.000
_cell.angle_alpha   90.00
_cell.angle_beta   90.00
_cell.angle_gamma   90.00
#
_symmetry.space_group_name_H-M   'P 1'
#
loop_
_entity.id
_entity.type
_entity.pdbx_description
1 polymer ?
#
loop_
_entity_poly.entity_id
_entity_poly.type
_entity_poly.pdbx_seq_one_letter_code
_entity_poly.pdbx_strand_id
1 'polypeptide(L)'
;MYSSVYAQGNPQPDSIIHAMKKTADWQWESLKENGWKHPKTDWTNGAMYAGMMAWAKLANDDAYYKELIKVGEENKWGLGSQRFFADDYCVGQTYSQLYTVFQNPTYIAKFKARADTIVALPHTEPLLWVNNIQNREWAWCDALFMGPPSLAYLAQATGDEKYLNTASKLWW
;
A
#
# COMPACT_ATOMS: atom_id res chain seq x y z
N MET A 1 32.21 -13.95 35.88
CA MET A 1 32.33 -13.88 34.41
C MET A 1 31.15 -13.02 33.94
N TYR A 2 31.34 -11.71 33.84
CA TYR A 2 30.27 -10.79 33.41
C TYR A 2 30.30 -10.69 31.89
N SER A 3 29.22 -11.10 31.26
CA SER A 3 29.02 -10.94 29.82
C SER A 3 28.73 -9.46 29.54
N SER A 4 29.64 -8.81 28.80
CA SER A 4 29.43 -7.46 28.29
C SER A 4 28.37 -7.54 27.19
N VAL A 5 27.20 -6.94 27.43
CA VAL A 5 26.24 -6.63 26.38
C VAL A 5 26.87 -5.53 25.52
N TYR A 6 27.35 -5.86 24.33
CA TYR A 6 27.72 -4.86 23.35
C TYR A 6 26.44 -4.15 22.89
N ALA A 7 26.31 -2.87 23.20
CA ALA A 7 25.35 -2.02 22.51
C ALA A 7 25.69 -2.06 21.02
N GLN A 8 24.73 -2.46 20.16
CA GLN A 8 24.91 -2.32 18.72
C GLN A 8 25.17 -0.84 18.43
N GLY A 9 26.38 -0.52 17.96
CA GLY A 9 26.71 0.82 17.51
C GLY A 9 25.74 1.28 16.41
N ASN A 10 25.53 2.58 16.30
CA ASN A 10 24.62 3.13 15.30
C ASN A 10 24.96 2.58 13.90
N PRO A 11 24.01 1.97 13.20
CA PRO A 11 24.25 1.39 11.89
C PRO A 11 24.67 2.49 10.90
N GLN A 12 25.68 2.20 10.09
CA GLN A 12 26.18 3.13 9.07
C GLN A 12 25.20 3.16 7.88
N PRO A 13 25.02 4.30 7.19
CA PRO A 13 24.08 4.41 6.06
C PRO A 13 24.24 3.30 5.00
N ASP A 14 25.46 2.99 4.59
CA ASP A 14 25.73 1.94 3.60
C ASP A 14 25.30 0.55 4.09
N SER A 15 25.44 0.29 5.39
CA SER A 15 24.99 -0.98 5.99
C SER A 15 23.46 -1.10 6.01
N ILE A 16 22.75 0.04 6.16
CA ILE A 16 21.29 0.10 6.11
C ILE A 16 20.81 -0.15 4.68
N ILE A 17 21.38 0.55 3.68
CA ILE A 17 21.03 0.38 2.26
C ILE A 17 21.30 -1.06 1.82
N HIS A 18 22.42 -1.65 2.22
CA HIS A 18 22.72 -3.05 1.93
C HIS A 18 21.69 -4.00 2.55
N ALA A 19 21.29 -3.79 3.81
CA ALA A 19 20.28 -4.59 4.48
C ALA A 19 18.91 -4.46 3.79
N MET A 20 18.48 -3.24 3.45
CA MET A 20 17.24 -2.99 2.72
C MET A 20 17.21 -3.73 1.37
N LYS A 21 18.30 -3.63 0.60
CA LYS A 21 18.44 -4.35 -0.68
C LYS A 21 18.31 -5.85 -0.47
N LYS A 22 19.09 -6.41 0.47
CA LYS A 22 19.10 -7.85 0.75
C LYS A 22 17.72 -8.36 1.15
N THR A 23 17.00 -7.63 1.99
CA THR A 23 15.63 -7.98 2.39
C THR A 23 14.66 -7.88 1.21
N ALA A 24 14.77 -6.84 0.38
CA ALA A 24 13.93 -6.67 -0.80
C ALA A 24 14.14 -7.82 -1.81
N ASP A 25 15.39 -8.14 -2.12
CA ASP A 25 15.76 -9.22 -3.03
C ASP A 25 15.21 -10.56 -2.52
N TRP A 26 15.50 -10.89 -1.26
CA TRP A 26 15.04 -12.12 -0.63
C TRP A 26 13.51 -12.26 -0.67
N GLN A 27 12.77 -11.17 -0.44
CA GLN A 27 11.31 -11.22 -0.44
C GLN A 27 10.75 -11.50 -1.84
N TRP A 28 11.32 -10.89 -2.89
CA TRP A 28 10.90 -11.15 -4.27
C TRP A 28 11.30 -12.55 -4.76
N GLU A 29 12.49 -13.01 -4.42
CA GLU A 29 12.97 -14.37 -4.71
C GLU A 29 12.08 -15.40 -4.02
N SER A 30 11.80 -15.25 -2.73
CA SER A 30 10.92 -16.13 -1.98
C SER A 30 9.52 -16.21 -2.58
N LEU A 31 8.96 -15.11 -3.10
CA LEU A 31 7.64 -15.12 -3.77
C LEU A 31 7.67 -15.81 -5.13
N LYS A 32 8.80 -15.74 -5.86
CA LYS A 32 9.00 -16.45 -7.13
C LYS A 32 9.13 -17.95 -6.90
N GLU A 33 9.86 -18.36 -5.86
CA GLU A 33 10.11 -19.77 -5.54
C GLU A 33 8.91 -20.45 -4.86
N ASN A 34 8.34 -19.80 -3.85
CA ASN A 34 7.30 -20.40 -3.00
C ASN A 34 5.87 -20.00 -3.41
N GLY A 35 5.74 -19.04 -4.31
CA GLY A 35 4.44 -18.48 -4.70
C GLY A 35 3.85 -17.53 -3.65
N TRP A 36 2.64 -17.06 -3.92
CA TRP A 36 1.92 -16.10 -3.09
C TRP A 36 0.99 -16.84 -2.12
N LYS A 37 1.14 -16.57 -0.81
CA LYS A 37 0.27 -17.16 0.22
C LYS A 37 -1.15 -16.58 0.21
N HIS A 38 -1.26 -15.28 -0.05
CA HIS A 38 -2.50 -14.53 -0.15
C HIS A 38 -2.65 -13.98 -1.57
N PRO A 39 -3.87 -13.64 -2.02
CA PRO A 39 -4.06 -12.92 -3.28
C PRO A 39 -3.13 -11.70 -3.34
N LYS A 40 -2.58 -11.39 -4.51
CA LYS A 40 -1.68 -10.24 -4.67
C LYS A 40 -2.37 -8.90 -4.38
N THR A 41 -3.70 -8.88 -4.32
CA THR A 41 -4.50 -7.70 -3.93
C THR A 41 -4.79 -7.60 -2.43
N ASP A 42 -4.40 -8.61 -1.65
CA ASP A 42 -4.57 -8.66 -0.20
C ASP A 42 -3.70 -7.63 0.52
N TRP A 43 -4.17 -7.11 1.65
CA TRP A 43 -3.50 -6.07 2.42
C TRP A 43 -2.10 -6.47 2.90
N THR A 44 -1.87 -7.76 3.17
CA THR A 44 -0.55 -8.26 3.59
C THR A 44 0.50 -7.97 2.51
N ASN A 45 0.13 -8.19 1.25
CA ASN A 45 0.93 -7.87 0.09
C ASN A 45 0.93 -6.35 -0.19
N GLY A 46 -0.21 -5.67 -0.02
CA GLY A 46 -0.30 -4.21 -0.15
C GLY A 46 0.68 -3.45 0.77
N ALA A 47 0.79 -3.88 2.03
CA ALA A 47 1.76 -3.33 2.98
C ALA A 47 3.21 -3.61 2.57
N MET A 48 3.49 -4.82 2.08
CA MET A 48 4.81 -5.15 1.52
C MET A 48 5.16 -4.26 0.32
N TYR A 49 4.21 -4.04 -0.59
CA TYR A 49 4.41 -3.18 -1.76
C TYR A 49 4.65 -1.71 -1.39
N ALA A 50 4.01 -1.20 -0.34
CA ALA A 50 4.28 0.15 0.15
C ALA A 50 5.76 0.31 0.55
N GLY A 51 6.32 -0.69 1.24
CA GLY A 51 7.76 -0.75 1.56
C GLY A 51 8.63 -0.86 0.31
N MET A 52 8.26 -1.71 -0.65
CA MET A 52 8.98 -1.87 -1.91
C MET A 52 8.94 -0.62 -2.79
N MET A 53 7.83 0.13 -2.79
CA MET A 53 7.74 1.43 -3.49
C MET A 53 8.66 2.47 -2.86
N ALA A 54 8.76 2.49 -1.52
CA ALA A 54 9.71 3.37 -0.83
C ALA A 54 11.16 2.97 -1.15
N TRP A 55 11.46 1.67 -1.18
CA TRP A 55 12.76 1.16 -1.57
C TRP A 55 13.10 1.47 -3.03
N ALA A 56 12.17 1.29 -3.96
CA ALA A 56 12.38 1.56 -5.38
C ALA A 56 12.76 3.04 -5.67
N LYS A 57 12.27 3.99 -4.86
CA LYS A 57 12.66 5.41 -4.95
C LYS A 57 14.11 5.68 -4.53
N LEU A 58 14.69 4.82 -3.70
CA LEU A 58 16.04 4.94 -3.18
C LEU A 58 17.04 4.05 -3.94
N ALA A 59 16.55 2.94 -4.49
CA ALA A 59 17.34 2.05 -5.32
C ALA A 59 17.83 2.79 -6.55
N ASN A 60 19.10 2.58 -6.92
CA ASN A 60 19.71 3.19 -8.10
C ASN A 60 19.38 2.42 -9.40
N ASP A 61 18.28 1.66 -9.41
CA ASP A 61 17.79 0.90 -10.55
C ASP A 61 16.26 0.74 -10.55
N ASP A 62 15.69 0.55 -11.74
CA ASP A 62 14.25 0.39 -11.95
C ASP A 62 13.73 -1.03 -11.71
N ALA A 63 14.57 -1.98 -11.27
CA ALA A 63 14.16 -3.39 -11.19
C ALA A 63 12.99 -3.58 -10.23
N TYR A 64 13.00 -2.87 -9.10
CA TYR A 64 11.93 -2.92 -8.10
C TYR A 64 10.62 -2.32 -8.61
N TYR A 65 10.68 -1.24 -9.42
CA TYR A 65 9.49 -0.73 -10.09
C TYR A 65 8.90 -1.75 -11.07
N LYS A 66 9.75 -2.45 -11.83
CA LYS A 66 9.29 -3.46 -12.79
C LYS A 66 8.57 -4.63 -12.11
N GLU A 67 9.06 -5.09 -10.96
CA GLU A 67 8.37 -6.12 -10.17
C GLU A 67 6.98 -5.65 -9.68
N LEU A 68 6.88 -4.38 -9.25
CA LEU A 68 5.61 -3.80 -8.80
C LEU A 68 4.62 -3.57 -9.96
N ILE A 69 5.12 -3.16 -11.13
CA ILE A 69 4.31 -3.07 -12.36
C ILE A 69 3.81 -4.46 -12.76
N LYS A 70 4.67 -5.49 -12.73
CA LYS A 70 4.30 -6.87 -13.04
C LYS A 70 3.17 -7.37 -12.13
N VAL A 71 3.24 -7.10 -10.83
CA VAL A 71 2.13 -7.38 -9.89
C VAL A 71 0.85 -6.69 -10.34
N GLY A 72 0.93 -5.40 -10.72
CA GLY A 72 -0.19 -4.64 -11.28
C GLY A 72 -0.79 -5.30 -12.52
N GLU A 73 0.03 -5.69 -13.48
CA GLU A 73 -0.39 -6.36 -14.72
C GLU A 73 -1.05 -7.72 -14.45
N GLU A 74 -0.48 -8.53 -13.56
CA GLU A 74 -1.03 -9.84 -13.17
C GLU A 74 -2.38 -9.70 -12.46
N ASN A 75 -2.57 -8.63 -11.67
CA ASN A 75 -3.85 -8.26 -11.08
C ASN A 75 -4.80 -7.58 -12.07
N LYS A 76 -4.35 -7.31 -13.31
CA LYS A 76 -5.04 -6.47 -14.30
C LYS A 76 -5.43 -5.11 -13.70
N TRP A 77 -4.58 -4.56 -12.85
CA TRP A 77 -4.79 -3.32 -12.08
C TRP A 77 -6.06 -3.34 -11.22
N GLY A 78 -6.52 -4.54 -10.84
CA GLY A 78 -7.67 -4.78 -9.99
C GLY A 78 -7.37 -4.65 -8.50
N LEU A 79 -8.42 -4.65 -7.70
CA LEU A 79 -8.36 -4.52 -6.25
C LEU A 79 -8.98 -5.78 -5.61
N GLY A 80 -8.99 -5.87 -4.27
CA GLY A 80 -9.72 -6.90 -3.52
C GLY A 80 -11.22 -6.90 -3.84
N SER A 81 -11.94 -7.91 -3.35
CA SER A 81 -13.34 -8.15 -3.72
C SER A 81 -14.34 -7.21 -3.01
N GLN A 82 -14.06 -6.85 -1.76
CA GLN A 82 -14.90 -6.00 -0.93
C GLN A 82 -14.67 -4.53 -1.29
N ARG A 83 -15.73 -3.87 -1.74
CA ARG A 83 -15.64 -2.53 -2.34
C ARG A 83 -15.16 -1.45 -1.36
N PHE A 84 -15.62 -1.50 -0.12
CA PHE A 84 -15.43 -0.45 0.88
C PHE A 84 -14.50 -0.86 2.03
N PHE A 85 -14.08 -2.12 2.07
CA PHE A 85 -13.19 -2.65 3.09
C PHE A 85 -11.75 -2.17 2.82
N ALA A 86 -11.13 -1.50 3.79
CA ALA A 86 -9.86 -0.80 3.62
C ALA A 86 -8.73 -1.70 3.10
N ASP A 87 -8.63 -2.92 3.62
CA ASP A 87 -7.67 -3.93 3.19
C ASP A 87 -7.73 -4.20 1.68
N ASP A 88 -8.93 -4.27 1.13
CA ASP A 88 -9.19 -4.66 -0.26
C ASP A 88 -8.88 -3.55 -1.27
N TYR A 89 -8.50 -2.35 -0.84
CA TYR A 89 -7.97 -1.32 -1.72
C TYR A 89 -6.60 -0.78 -1.31
N CYS A 90 -5.93 -1.41 -0.33
CA CYS A 90 -4.56 -1.07 0.08
C CYS A 90 -3.57 -1.09 -1.11
N VAL A 91 -3.71 -2.05 -2.03
CA VAL A 91 -2.88 -2.12 -3.26
C VAL A 91 -2.97 -0.84 -4.11
N GLY A 92 -4.05 -0.07 -3.97
CA GLY A 92 -4.24 1.23 -4.63
C GLY A 92 -3.17 2.27 -4.30
N GLN A 93 -2.51 2.16 -3.13
CA GLN A 93 -1.32 2.97 -2.79
C GLN A 93 -0.20 2.78 -3.80
N THR A 94 0.07 1.53 -4.18
CA THR A 94 1.13 1.16 -5.12
C THR A 94 0.78 1.65 -6.51
N TYR A 95 -0.47 1.43 -6.95
CA TYR A 95 -0.93 1.84 -8.27
C TYR A 95 -0.87 3.35 -8.47
N SER A 96 -1.29 4.12 -7.47
CA SER A 96 -1.26 5.58 -7.53
C SER A 96 0.17 6.12 -7.58
N GLN A 97 1.07 5.54 -6.79
CA GLN A 97 2.48 5.94 -6.82
C GLN A 97 3.19 5.53 -8.12
N LEU A 98 2.90 4.34 -8.67
CA LEU A 98 3.42 3.94 -9.98
C LEU A 98 2.91 4.89 -11.08
N TYR A 99 1.66 5.31 -11.01
CA TYR A 99 1.14 6.33 -11.92
C TYR A 99 1.91 7.65 -11.80
N THR A 100 2.21 8.12 -10.58
CA THR A 100 2.99 9.35 -10.39
C THR A 100 4.36 9.26 -11.07
N VAL A 101 5.01 8.10 -11.08
CA VAL A 101 6.32 7.89 -11.71
C VAL A 101 6.21 7.74 -13.23
N PHE A 102 5.31 6.89 -13.72
CA PHE A 102 5.29 6.46 -15.13
C PHE A 102 4.17 7.08 -15.97
N GLN A 103 3.23 7.79 -15.35
CA GLN A 103 2.12 8.51 -15.98
C GLN A 103 1.23 7.62 -16.87
N ASN A 104 1.15 6.31 -16.59
CA ASN A 104 0.29 5.39 -17.33
C ASN A 104 -1.12 5.33 -16.72
N PRO A 105 -2.15 5.85 -17.39
CA PRO A 105 -3.50 5.97 -16.81
C PRO A 105 -4.17 4.63 -16.51
N THR A 106 -3.71 3.53 -17.12
CA THR A 106 -4.26 2.19 -16.85
C THR A 106 -4.03 1.77 -15.41
N TYR A 107 -2.99 2.29 -14.75
CA TYR A 107 -2.59 1.87 -13.41
C TYR A 107 -3.65 2.25 -12.36
N ILE A 108 -4.24 3.45 -12.49
CA ILE A 108 -5.18 3.99 -11.49
C ILE A 108 -6.64 3.90 -11.90
N ALA A 109 -6.96 3.63 -13.17
CA ALA A 109 -8.34 3.73 -13.67
C ALA A 109 -9.38 2.97 -12.82
N LYS A 110 -9.08 1.73 -12.45
CA LYS A 110 -9.96 0.90 -11.61
C LYS A 110 -10.01 1.35 -10.17
N PHE A 111 -8.87 1.77 -9.61
CA PHE A 111 -8.82 2.27 -8.24
C PHE A 111 -9.59 3.59 -8.12
N LYS A 112 -9.39 4.52 -9.07
CA LYS A 112 -10.15 5.77 -9.15
C LYS A 112 -11.65 5.51 -9.15
N ALA A 113 -12.13 4.58 -10.00
CA ALA A 113 -13.55 4.23 -10.05
C ALA A 113 -14.07 3.67 -8.71
N ARG A 114 -13.27 2.90 -7.97
CA ARG A 114 -13.62 2.43 -6.63
C ARG A 114 -13.59 3.56 -5.60
N ALA A 115 -12.57 4.40 -5.61
CA ALA A 115 -12.43 5.54 -4.71
C ALA A 115 -13.57 6.55 -4.88
N ASP A 116 -14.03 6.79 -6.12
CA ASP A 116 -15.23 7.59 -6.39
C ASP A 116 -16.47 7.06 -5.66
N THR A 117 -16.60 5.73 -5.51
CA THR A 117 -17.69 5.13 -4.70
C THR A 117 -17.49 5.25 -3.20
N ILE A 118 -16.24 5.25 -2.71
CA ILE A 118 -15.93 5.48 -1.29
C ILE A 118 -16.29 6.92 -0.94
N VAL A 119 -15.84 7.90 -1.72
CA VAL A 119 -16.13 9.34 -1.54
C VAL A 119 -17.63 9.62 -1.52
N ALA A 120 -18.43 8.87 -2.29
CA ALA A 120 -19.87 9.04 -2.37
C ALA A 120 -20.63 8.52 -1.13
N LEU A 121 -20.00 7.74 -0.26
CA LEU A 121 -20.65 7.28 0.97
C LEU A 121 -20.83 8.43 1.98
N PRO A 122 -21.93 8.46 2.73
CA PRO A 122 -22.17 9.53 3.71
C PRO A 122 -21.13 9.60 4.83
N HIS A 123 -20.55 8.46 5.25
CA HIS A 123 -19.59 8.36 6.36
C HIS A 123 -20.10 9.07 7.63
N THR A 124 -21.19 8.54 8.19
CA THR A 124 -21.90 9.11 9.35
C THR A 124 -22.20 8.07 10.42
N GLU A 125 -21.73 6.83 10.27
CA GLU A 125 -22.01 5.77 11.23
C GLU A 125 -20.99 5.76 12.39
N PRO A 126 -21.40 5.34 13.59
CA PRO A 126 -20.47 5.18 14.70
C PRO A 126 -19.50 4.02 14.43
N LEU A 127 -18.27 4.14 14.92
CA LEU A 127 -17.20 3.13 14.75
C LEU A 127 -17.36 1.86 15.62
N LEU A 128 -18.57 1.58 16.11
CA LEU A 128 -18.85 0.38 16.89
C LEU A 128 -18.76 -0.85 15.99
N TRP A 129 -18.00 -1.87 16.40
CA TRP A 129 -17.79 -3.10 15.64
C TRP A 129 -19.04 -4.01 15.61
N VAL A 130 -20.08 -3.54 14.94
CA VAL A 130 -21.38 -4.20 14.78
C VAL A 130 -21.88 -4.01 13.35
N ASN A 131 -22.82 -4.85 12.90
CA ASN A 131 -23.49 -4.70 11.60
C ASN A 131 -22.53 -4.52 10.41
N ASN A 132 -21.38 -5.18 10.45
CA ASN A 132 -20.34 -5.08 9.44
C ASN A 132 -19.86 -3.64 9.15
N ILE A 133 -19.68 -2.83 10.19
CA ILE A 133 -19.24 -1.42 10.08
C ILE A 133 -17.99 -1.24 9.21
N GLN A 134 -17.10 -2.24 9.17
CA GLN A 134 -15.86 -2.22 8.40
C GLN A 134 -16.06 -2.08 6.87
N ASN A 135 -17.28 -2.31 6.39
CA ASN A 135 -17.66 -2.11 4.99
C ASN A 135 -18.22 -0.70 4.72
N ARG A 136 -18.16 0.21 5.69
CA ARG A 136 -18.73 1.58 5.58
C ARG A 136 -17.83 2.62 6.24
N GLU A 137 -17.15 2.27 7.33
CA GLU A 137 -16.24 3.14 8.07
C GLU A 137 -14.90 2.45 8.40
N TRP A 138 -13.87 3.24 8.66
CA TRP A 138 -12.57 2.78 9.18
C TRP A 138 -12.63 2.53 10.68
N ALA A 139 -13.35 1.49 11.07
CA ALA A 139 -13.64 1.17 12.48
C ALA A 139 -12.56 0.34 13.22
N TRP A 140 -11.40 0.10 12.60
CA TRP A 140 -10.26 -0.59 13.23
C TRP A 140 -8.96 0.14 12.91
N CYS A 141 -7.99 0.07 13.82
CA CYS A 141 -6.77 0.89 13.72
C CYS A 141 -5.91 0.54 12.50
N ASP A 142 -5.85 -0.73 12.09
CA ASP A 142 -5.07 -1.15 10.91
C ASP A 142 -5.62 -0.54 9.62
N ALA A 143 -6.93 -0.23 9.55
CA ALA A 143 -7.54 0.47 8.42
C ALA A 143 -6.86 1.82 8.13
N LEU A 144 -6.29 2.46 9.16
CA LEU A 144 -5.62 3.75 9.03
C LEU A 144 -4.29 3.65 8.27
N PHE A 145 -3.72 2.45 8.14
CA PHE A 145 -2.61 2.24 7.20
C PHE A 145 -3.11 1.94 5.79
N MET A 146 -4.20 1.19 5.65
CA MET A 146 -4.68 0.72 4.34
C MET A 146 -5.42 1.82 3.58
N GLY A 147 -6.37 2.47 4.24
CA GLY A 147 -7.36 3.35 3.62
C GLY A 147 -6.85 4.77 3.33
N PRO A 148 -6.45 5.54 4.34
CA PRO A 148 -6.07 6.95 4.18
C PRO A 148 -4.94 7.16 3.17
N PRO A 149 -3.80 6.43 3.23
CA PRO A 149 -2.74 6.61 2.23
C PRO A 149 -3.18 6.22 0.83
N SER A 150 -4.09 5.24 0.66
CA SER A 150 -4.63 4.89 -0.66
C SER A 150 -5.34 6.08 -1.29
N LEU A 151 -6.21 6.75 -0.55
CA LEU A 151 -6.92 7.93 -1.03
C LEU A 151 -5.99 9.14 -1.19
N ALA A 152 -5.03 9.33 -0.29
CA ALA A 152 -4.09 10.45 -0.36
C ALA A 152 -3.14 10.37 -1.56
N TYR A 153 -2.57 9.19 -1.85
CA TYR A 153 -1.75 9.01 -3.06
C TYR A 153 -2.56 9.18 -4.33
N LEU A 154 -3.84 8.77 -4.33
CA LEU A 154 -4.72 9.02 -5.47
C LEU A 154 -5.02 10.51 -5.66
N ALA A 155 -5.22 11.26 -4.56
CA ALA A 155 -5.37 12.71 -4.61
C ALA A 155 -4.14 13.36 -5.23
N GLN A 156 -2.94 12.98 -4.81
CA GLN A 156 -1.69 13.47 -5.38
C GLN A 156 -1.56 13.12 -6.88
N ALA A 157 -1.88 11.88 -7.25
CA ALA A 157 -1.78 11.40 -8.63
C ALA A 157 -2.77 12.11 -9.58
N THR A 158 -3.97 12.44 -9.10
CA THR A 158 -5.05 12.98 -9.95
C THR A 158 -5.23 14.49 -9.84
N GLY A 159 -4.74 15.10 -8.76
CA GLY A 159 -5.05 16.49 -8.40
C GLY A 159 -6.45 16.71 -7.83
N ASP A 160 -7.24 15.64 -7.60
CA ASP A 160 -8.61 15.74 -7.09
C ASP A 160 -8.63 15.64 -5.56
N GLU A 161 -8.81 16.80 -4.90
CA GLU A 161 -8.77 16.93 -3.44
C GLU A 161 -9.87 16.14 -2.72
N LYS A 162 -10.95 15.75 -3.40
CA LYS A 162 -12.06 15.03 -2.75
C LYS A 162 -11.58 13.75 -2.07
N TYR A 163 -10.58 13.06 -2.63
CA TYR A 163 -10.04 11.84 -2.05
C TYR A 163 -9.32 12.12 -0.72
N LEU A 164 -8.52 13.20 -0.67
CA LEU A 164 -7.83 13.61 0.55
C LEU A 164 -8.82 14.12 1.60
N ASN A 165 -9.85 14.86 1.20
CA ASN A 165 -10.90 15.34 2.10
C ASN A 165 -11.69 14.17 2.72
N THR A 166 -12.05 13.15 1.93
CA THR A 166 -12.65 11.92 2.47
C THR A 166 -11.68 11.21 3.40
N ALA A 167 -10.40 11.06 3.05
CA ALA A 167 -9.42 10.44 3.94
C ALA A 167 -9.30 11.16 5.28
N SER A 168 -9.25 12.50 5.27
CA SER A 168 -9.21 13.31 6.50
C SER A 168 -10.49 13.15 7.31
N LYS A 169 -11.67 13.06 6.66
CA LYS A 169 -12.95 12.89 7.34
C LYS A 169 -13.05 11.56 8.10
N LEU A 170 -12.54 10.47 7.54
CA LEU A 170 -12.61 9.15 8.20
C LEU A 170 -11.47 8.94 9.23
N TRP A 171 -10.49 9.85 9.29
CA TRP A 171 -9.38 9.77 10.23
C TRP A 171 -9.70 10.38 11.61
N TRP A 172 -10.51 11.45 11.63
CA TRP A 172 -10.84 12.24 12.82
C TRP A 172 -12.30 12.04 13.23
#